data_AF-A0A5K8AAK7-F1
#
_entry.id   AF-A0A5K8AAK7-F1
#
_cell.length_a   1.000
_cell.length_b   1.000
_cell.length_c   1.000
_cell.angle_alpha   90.00
_cell.angle_beta   90.00
_cell.angle_gamma   90.00
#
_symmetry.space_group_name_H-M   'P 1'
#
loop_
_entity.id
_entity.type
_entity.pdbx_description
1 polymer ?
#
loop_
_entity_poly.entity_id
_entity_poly.type
_entity_poly.pdbx_seq_one_letter_code
_entity_poly.pdbx_strand_id
1 'polypeptide(L)'
;MLRHKSAGIYWLLCIVSGMIWATPDFAQDDQSELIQLETITVSGEKQEEEVQRIPSAITVFTETVIEDAGIDEIGEVINRVPNMTFGETFLGGETIFRGIRPSQFTYKNPVIIYIDGIPHDHVYSFDADLNNIERVEVFRGSQGALYGKNAIGGIINVVSKRPNNLVDAKVTAEYAENETYKVKAYADGPIVQDRLFLGLSGSWSQTEGFMENHYPGEDTFDDNESWRTKVLLNWLPSKDFILQQG
;
A
#
# COMPACT_ATOMS: atom_id res chain seq x y z
N MET A 1 -71.33 -14.26 21.01
CA MET A 1 -70.53 -14.64 22.18
C MET A 1 -69.56 -13.49 22.45
N LEU A 2 -69.77 -12.81 23.57
CA LEU A 2 -69.15 -11.53 23.96
C LEU A 2 -67.73 -11.69 24.55
N ARG A 3 -66.86 -10.70 24.26
CA ARG A 3 -65.90 -9.99 25.15
C ARG A 3 -64.65 -9.60 24.33
N HIS A 4 -64.47 -8.35 23.88
CA HIS A 4 -64.23 -7.07 24.58
C HIS A 4 -62.84 -6.95 25.22
N LYS A 5 -62.05 -6.00 24.69
CA LYS A 5 -61.14 -4.99 25.32
C LYS A 5 -60.23 -4.40 24.21
N SER A 6 -60.47 -3.19 23.69
CA SER A 6 -60.10 -1.83 24.19
C SER A 6 -58.57 -1.65 24.30
N ALA A 7 -57.87 -0.59 23.86
CA ALA A 7 -58.17 0.79 23.43
C ALA A 7 -56.92 1.30 22.62
N GLY A 8 -57.01 2.21 21.65
CA GLY A 8 -57.02 3.69 21.81
C GLY A 8 -55.65 4.28 21.38
N ILE A 9 -55.53 4.92 20.22
CA ILE A 9 -55.66 6.38 19.93
C ILE A 9 -54.29 7.04 19.73
N TYR A 10 -54.05 7.62 18.55
CA TYR A 10 -53.51 8.99 18.39
C TYR A 10 -53.97 9.60 17.05
N TRP A 11 -54.50 10.81 17.15
CA TRP A 11 -55.13 11.69 16.15
C TRP A 11 -54.07 12.32 15.20
N LEU A 12 -54.30 12.41 13.88
CA LEU A 12 -55.00 13.47 13.11
C LEU A 12 -54.37 14.89 13.16
N LEU A 13 -53.69 15.23 12.05
CA LEU A 13 -53.59 16.50 11.30
C LEU A 13 -53.87 17.85 11.99
N CYS A 14 -52.91 18.79 11.81
CA CYS A 14 -53.17 20.24 11.72
C CYS A 14 -52.36 20.84 10.55
N ILE A 15 -53.06 21.43 9.57
CA ILE A 15 -52.56 22.35 8.54
C ILE A 15 -52.88 23.77 9.02
N VAL A 16 -51.91 24.69 9.06
CA VAL A 16 -52.16 26.15 8.95
C VAL A 16 -50.95 26.89 8.34
N SER A 17 -51.18 27.42 7.13
CA SER A 17 -50.86 28.76 6.61
C SER A 17 -49.42 29.32 6.63
N GLY A 18 -48.84 29.39 5.42
CA GLY A 18 -48.50 30.65 4.72
C GLY A 18 -47.52 31.64 5.36
N MET A 19 -46.29 31.68 4.82
CA MET A 19 -45.45 32.87 4.86
C MET A 19 -44.54 32.92 3.63
N ILE A 20 -44.81 33.89 2.74
CA ILE A 20 -43.94 34.30 1.65
C ILE A 20 -42.72 34.95 2.28
N TRP A 21 -41.55 34.33 2.14
CA TRP A 21 -40.26 34.96 2.39
C TRP A 21 -39.50 35.04 1.08
N ALA A 22 -39.04 36.25 0.77
CA ALA A 22 -38.25 36.59 -0.40
C ALA A 22 -37.04 35.66 -0.52
N THR A 23 -36.83 35.11 -1.72
CA THR A 23 -35.59 34.41 -2.05
C THR A 23 -34.43 35.39 -1.96
N PRO A 24 -33.36 35.11 -1.20
CA PRO A 24 -32.10 35.80 -1.43
C PRO A 24 -31.60 35.40 -2.82
N ASP A 25 -31.22 36.42 -3.57
CA ASP A 25 -30.48 36.30 -4.83
C ASP A 25 -29.21 35.50 -4.55
N PHE A 26 -29.19 34.23 -5.01
CA PHE A 26 -27.98 33.44 -5.04
C PHE A 26 -27.14 33.97 -6.19
N ALA A 27 -26.40 35.05 -5.93
CA ALA A 27 -25.20 35.36 -6.68
C ALA A 27 -24.23 34.18 -6.45
N GLN A 28 -24.25 33.24 -7.39
CA GLN A 28 -23.27 32.18 -7.49
C GLN A 28 -21.93 32.85 -7.80
N ASP A 29 -21.14 33.08 -6.75
CA ASP A 29 -19.72 33.33 -6.90
C ASP A 29 -19.12 32.02 -7.38
N ASP A 30 -19.10 31.86 -8.71
CA ASP A 30 -18.52 30.73 -9.42
C ASP A 30 -16.99 30.88 -9.35
N GLN A 31 -16.46 30.79 -8.12
CA GLN A 31 -15.05 30.50 -7.92
C GLN A 31 -14.89 29.04 -8.32
N SER A 32 -14.55 28.84 -9.59
CA SER A 32 -13.95 27.60 -10.05
C SER A 32 -12.74 27.34 -9.16
N GLU A 33 -12.91 26.59 -8.08
CA GLU A 33 -11.82 25.97 -7.35
C GLU A 33 -11.05 25.18 -8.40
N LEU A 34 -9.90 25.72 -8.79
CA LEU A 34 -8.98 25.02 -9.65
C LEU A 34 -8.67 23.71 -8.92
N ILE A 35 -9.18 22.60 -9.45
CA ILE A 35 -8.87 21.26 -8.95
C ILE A 35 -7.37 21.08 -9.22
N GLN A 36 -6.57 21.47 -8.26
CA GLN A 36 -5.13 21.29 -8.29
C GLN A 36 -4.87 19.84 -7.90
N LEU A 37 -4.50 19.04 -8.90
CA LEU A 37 -4.09 17.66 -8.67
C LEU A 37 -2.93 17.65 -7.68
N GLU A 38 -2.98 16.71 -6.75
CA GLU A 38 -1.93 16.52 -5.76
C GLU A 38 -0.59 16.25 -6.47
N THR A 39 0.43 16.99 -6.07
CA THR A 39 1.77 16.80 -6.61
C THR A 39 2.39 15.55 -6.00
N ILE A 40 2.61 14.53 -6.83
CA ILE A 40 3.33 13.32 -6.40
C ILE A 40 4.82 13.64 -6.38
N THR A 41 5.41 13.55 -5.19
CA THR A 41 6.86 13.59 -4.98
C THR A 41 7.41 12.18 -4.85
N VAL A 42 8.64 11.99 -5.32
CA VAL A 42 9.34 10.71 -5.23
C VAL A 42 10.78 10.91 -4.79
N SER A 43 11.38 9.86 -4.23
CA SER A 43 12.72 9.91 -3.64
C SER A 43 13.71 8.94 -4.25
N GLY A 44 13.31 8.14 -5.25
CA GLY A 44 14.15 7.14 -5.88
C GLY A 44 15.31 7.65 -6.75
N GLU A 45 15.59 8.96 -6.82
CA GLU A 45 16.88 9.49 -7.30
C GLU A 45 17.76 10.01 -6.14
N LYS A 46 17.45 9.61 -4.91
CA LYS A 46 18.06 10.07 -3.64
C LYS A 46 17.84 11.55 -3.33
N GLN A 47 16.95 12.21 -4.07
CA GLN A 47 16.46 13.56 -3.82
C GLN A 47 14.93 13.55 -3.97
N GLU A 48 14.25 14.34 -3.15
CA GLU A 48 12.80 14.50 -3.27
C GLU A 48 12.49 15.45 -4.43
N GLU A 49 11.89 14.90 -5.49
CA GLU A 49 11.53 15.66 -6.68
C GLU A 49 10.10 15.34 -7.12
N GLU A 50 9.47 16.30 -7.79
CA GLU A 50 8.18 16.11 -8.45
C GLU A 50 8.33 15.14 -9.62
N VAL A 51 7.43 14.16 -9.72
CA VAL A 51 7.45 13.11 -10.77
C VAL A 51 7.57 13.70 -12.18
N GLN A 52 6.94 14.86 -12.43
CA GLN A 52 6.96 15.53 -13.74
C GLN A 52 8.32 16.14 -14.12
N ARG A 53 9.22 16.36 -13.15
CA ARG A 53 10.55 16.94 -13.36
C ARG A 53 11.65 15.90 -13.55
N ILE A 54 11.36 14.64 -13.22
CA ILE A 54 12.33 13.57 -13.25
C ILE A 54 12.63 13.16 -14.71
N PRO A 55 13.91 13.16 -15.13
CA PRO A 55 14.31 12.82 -16.50
C PRO A 55 14.37 11.30 -16.77
N SER A 56 13.72 10.49 -15.92
CA SER A 56 13.73 9.03 -15.94
C SER A 56 12.31 8.48 -16.13
N ALA A 57 12.19 7.30 -16.74
CA ALA A 57 10.90 6.63 -16.94
C ALA A 57 10.40 6.01 -15.63
N ILE A 58 9.56 6.73 -14.90
CA ILE A 58 9.02 6.31 -13.60
C ILE A 58 7.56 5.85 -13.68
N THR A 59 7.14 4.99 -12.77
CA THR A 59 5.75 4.66 -12.46
C THR A 59 5.57 4.67 -10.95
N VAL A 60 4.54 5.33 -10.44
CA VAL A 60 4.30 5.48 -9.00
C VAL A 60 2.95 4.88 -8.65
N PHE A 61 2.93 4.03 -7.62
CA PHE A 61 1.74 3.45 -7.04
C PHE A 61 1.56 4.09 -5.65
N THR A 62 0.55 4.93 -5.49
CA THR A 62 0.20 5.54 -4.19
C THR A 62 -0.55 4.54 -3.31
N GLU A 63 -0.65 4.82 -2.01
CA GLU A 63 -1.49 4.07 -1.05
C GLU A 63 -2.87 3.74 -1.64
N THR A 64 -3.59 4.74 -2.13
CA THR A 64 -4.93 4.54 -2.73
C THR A 64 -4.92 3.63 -3.94
N VAL A 65 -3.92 3.74 -4.82
CA VAL A 65 -3.81 2.86 -6.01
C VAL A 65 -3.50 1.43 -5.61
N ILE A 66 -2.63 1.24 -4.60
CA ILE A 66 -2.27 -0.08 -4.05
C ILE A 66 -3.53 -0.74 -3.47
N GLU A 67 -4.30 0.01 -2.69
CA GLU A 67 -5.52 -0.47 -2.05
C GLU A 67 -6.63 -0.77 -3.05
N ASP A 68 -6.97 0.17 -3.94
CA ASP A 68 -8.06 0.01 -4.91
C ASP A 68 -7.79 -1.13 -5.91
N ALA A 69 -6.52 -1.37 -6.23
CA ALA A 69 -6.12 -2.45 -7.12
C ALA A 69 -5.83 -3.78 -6.42
N GLY A 70 -5.99 -3.84 -5.08
CA GLY A 70 -5.75 -5.04 -4.27
C GLY A 70 -4.33 -5.57 -4.36
N ILE A 71 -3.34 -4.67 -4.42
CA ILE A 71 -1.93 -5.04 -4.57
C ILE A 71 -1.34 -5.40 -3.21
N ASP A 72 -1.05 -6.68 -3.01
CA ASP A 72 -0.50 -7.16 -1.73
C ASP A 72 1.01 -7.28 -1.70
N GLU A 73 1.63 -7.48 -2.85
CA GLU A 73 3.04 -7.86 -2.99
C GLU A 73 3.77 -7.08 -4.10
N ILE A 74 5.09 -7.08 -4.04
CA ILE A 74 5.93 -6.39 -5.04
C ILE A 74 5.81 -7.04 -6.42
N GLY A 75 5.64 -8.37 -6.50
CA GLY A 75 5.45 -9.09 -7.76
C GLY A 75 4.28 -8.55 -8.58
N GLU A 76 3.18 -8.26 -7.91
CA GLU A 76 1.99 -7.65 -8.46
C GLU A 76 2.19 -6.20 -8.94
N VAL A 77 2.99 -5.41 -8.23
CA VAL A 77 3.41 -4.07 -8.69
C VAL A 77 4.14 -4.20 -10.02
N ILE A 78 5.11 -5.11 -10.09
CA ILE A 78 5.96 -5.32 -11.27
C ILE A 78 5.15 -5.69 -12.49
N ASN A 79 4.16 -6.57 -12.35
CA ASN A 79 3.30 -7.00 -13.45
C ASN A 79 2.38 -5.90 -13.99
N ARG A 80 2.16 -4.81 -13.22
CA ARG A 80 1.43 -3.62 -13.67
C ARG A 80 2.33 -2.58 -14.35
N VAL A 81 3.66 -2.78 -14.34
CA VAL A 81 4.62 -1.84 -14.93
C VAL A 81 4.94 -2.23 -16.39
N PRO A 82 4.85 -1.28 -17.36
CA PRO A 82 5.11 -1.61 -18.76
C PRO A 82 6.55 -2.08 -19.02
N ASN A 83 6.68 -3.16 -19.80
CA ASN A 83 7.94 -3.83 -20.15
C ASN A 83 8.64 -4.53 -18.98
N MET A 84 7.91 -4.80 -17.91
CA MET A 84 8.34 -5.63 -16.80
C MET A 84 7.42 -6.84 -16.66
N THR A 85 7.98 -7.93 -16.14
CA THR A 85 7.23 -9.14 -15.81
C THR A 85 7.84 -9.76 -14.57
N PHE A 86 6.99 -10.27 -13.69
CA PHE A 86 7.37 -11.03 -12.52
C PHE A 86 6.77 -12.43 -12.61
N GLY A 87 7.54 -13.43 -12.19
CA GLY A 87 7.05 -14.78 -12.03
C GLY A 87 7.82 -15.49 -10.92
N GLU A 88 7.14 -16.38 -10.22
CA GLU A 88 7.76 -17.19 -9.18
C GLU A 88 8.27 -18.51 -9.75
N THR A 89 9.40 -18.95 -9.23
CA THR A 89 10.02 -20.24 -9.56
C THR A 89 10.39 -20.95 -8.27
N PHE A 90 10.81 -22.21 -8.35
CA PHE A 90 11.36 -22.94 -7.20
C PHE A 90 12.59 -22.26 -6.57
N LEU A 91 13.22 -21.31 -7.26
CA LEU A 91 14.37 -20.53 -6.78
C LEU A 91 13.96 -19.19 -6.16
N GLY A 92 12.67 -18.83 -6.18
CA GLY A 92 12.14 -17.54 -5.75
C GLY A 92 11.61 -16.69 -6.91
N GLY A 93 11.37 -15.41 -6.63
CA GLY A 93 10.80 -14.44 -7.57
C GLY A 93 11.80 -13.98 -8.63
N GLU A 94 11.44 -14.17 -9.90
CA GLU A 94 12.18 -13.72 -11.07
C GLU A 94 11.55 -12.45 -11.66
N THR A 95 12.37 -11.42 -11.89
CA THR A 95 11.98 -10.25 -12.68
C THR A 95 12.62 -10.25 -14.05
N ILE A 96 11.82 -9.87 -15.04
CA ILE A 96 12.24 -9.69 -16.42
C ILE A 96 11.99 -8.24 -16.81
N PHE A 97 13.01 -7.58 -17.34
CA PHE A 97 12.90 -6.21 -17.88
C PHE A 97 13.39 -6.19 -19.32
N ARG A 98 12.51 -5.87 -20.28
CA ARG A 98 12.85 -5.81 -21.72
C ARG A 98 13.64 -7.04 -22.23
N GLY A 99 13.29 -8.24 -21.74
CA GLY A 99 13.95 -9.50 -22.10
C GLY A 99 15.23 -9.83 -21.31
N ILE A 100 15.72 -8.94 -20.45
CA ILE A 100 16.80 -9.23 -19.50
C ILE A 100 16.20 -10.04 -18.36
N ARG A 101 16.75 -11.24 -18.13
CA ARG A 101 16.31 -12.20 -17.10
C ARG A 101 17.31 -12.27 -15.94
N PRO A 102 16.94 -12.90 -14.81
CA PRO A 102 17.86 -13.10 -13.71
C PRO A 102 19.05 -13.97 -14.12
N SER A 103 20.21 -13.67 -13.55
CA SER A 103 21.44 -14.42 -13.80
C SER A 103 21.33 -15.83 -13.23
N GLN A 104 21.49 -16.86 -14.06
CA GLN A 104 21.48 -18.26 -13.62
C GLN A 104 22.72 -18.64 -12.79
N PHE A 105 23.78 -17.83 -12.82
CA PHE A 105 25.00 -18.07 -12.05
C PHE A 105 24.97 -17.43 -10.66
N THR A 106 24.30 -16.28 -10.53
CA THR A 106 24.30 -15.49 -9.29
C THR A 106 22.93 -15.42 -8.62
N TYR A 107 21.87 -15.88 -9.30
CA TYR A 107 20.47 -15.78 -8.87
C TYR A 107 20.10 -14.33 -8.48
N LYS A 108 20.57 -13.37 -9.28
CA LYS A 108 20.29 -11.94 -9.08
C LYS A 108 19.38 -11.43 -10.18
N ASN A 109 18.33 -10.75 -9.75
CA ASN A 109 17.37 -10.06 -10.59
C ASN A 109 18.02 -8.84 -11.28
N PRO A 110 17.58 -8.47 -12.50
CA PRO A 110 18.03 -7.25 -13.19
C PRO A 110 17.42 -5.98 -12.59
N VAL A 111 16.43 -6.13 -11.70
CA VAL A 111 15.78 -5.07 -10.93
C VAL A 111 16.04 -5.34 -9.45
N ILE A 112 16.38 -4.30 -8.71
CA ILE A 112 16.64 -4.37 -7.26
C ILE A 112 15.54 -3.62 -6.50
N ILE A 113 15.12 -4.18 -5.37
CA ILE A 113 14.14 -3.55 -4.49
C ILE A 113 14.90 -2.75 -3.42
N TYR A 114 14.37 -1.59 -3.09
CA TYR A 114 14.76 -0.78 -1.94
C TYR A 114 13.54 -0.64 -1.04
N ILE A 115 13.68 -0.96 0.24
CA ILE A 115 12.65 -0.69 1.24
C ILE A 115 13.22 0.32 2.20
N ASP A 116 12.63 1.51 2.24
CA ASP A 116 13.11 2.64 3.05
C ASP A 116 14.61 2.94 2.83
N GLY A 117 15.10 2.77 1.61
CA GLY A 117 16.51 2.98 1.23
C GLY A 117 17.46 1.81 1.49
N ILE A 118 16.98 0.68 2.03
CA ILE A 118 17.77 -0.53 2.25
C ILE A 118 17.67 -1.44 1.02
N PRO A 119 18.80 -1.85 0.40
CA PRO A 119 18.77 -2.71 -0.78
C PRO A 119 18.41 -4.15 -0.43
N HIS A 120 17.48 -4.70 -1.20
CA HIS A 120 17.08 -6.09 -1.21
C HIS A 120 17.35 -6.70 -2.58
N ASP A 121 18.44 -7.46 -2.68
CA ASP A 121 18.94 -8.01 -3.95
C ASP A 121 18.73 -9.53 -4.07
N HIS A 122 17.99 -10.14 -3.16
CA HIS A 122 17.69 -11.57 -3.19
C HIS A 122 16.39 -11.83 -3.95
N VAL A 123 16.33 -12.97 -4.65
CA VAL A 123 15.11 -13.46 -5.33
C VAL A 123 13.94 -13.72 -4.38
N TYR A 124 14.21 -13.88 -3.07
CA TYR A 124 13.18 -14.05 -2.03
C TYR A 124 12.67 -12.73 -1.47
N SER A 125 13.28 -11.60 -1.86
CA SER A 125 12.87 -10.30 -1.34
C SER A 125 11.67 -9.69 -2.06
N PHE A 126 11.16 -10.37 -3.09
CA PHE A 126 9.99 -9.93 -3.86
C PHE A 126 8.66 -10.27 -3.18
N ASP A 127 8.70 -11.09 -2.13
CA ASP A 127 7.59 -11.40 -1.21
C ASP A 127 7.51 -10.38 -0.04
N ALA A 128 7.93 -9.14 -0.30
CA ALA A 128 7.77 -8.06 0.65
C ALA A 128 6.30 -7.61 0.67
N ASP A 129 5.69 -7.62 1.86
CA ASP A 129 4.31 -7.19 2.06
C ASP A 129 4.20 -5.66 2.02
N LEU A 130 3.15 -5.19 1.34
CA LEU A 130 2.85 -3.77 1.14
C LEU A 130 1.93 -3.20 2.22
N ASN A 131 2.13 -3.59 3.48
CA ASN A 131 1.37 -3.05 4.61
C ASN A 131 2.01 -1.77 5.19
N ASN A 132 1.19 -0.76 5.49
CA ASN A 132 1.60 0.57 5.96
C ASN A 132 2.63 1.28 5.04
N ILE A 133 2.36 1.26 3.74
CA ILE A 133 3.20 1.86 2.70
C ILE A 133 2.57 3.16 2.19
N GLU A 134 3.39 4.20 2.04
CA GLU A 134 2.96 5.48 1.47
C GLU A 134 2.88 5.38 -0.05
N ARG A 135 3.89 4.77 -0.67
CA ARG A 135 3.94 4.53 -2.12
C ARG A 135 5.02 3.51 -2.52
N VAL A 136 4.89 3.00 -3.74
CA VAL A 136 5.92 2.26 -4.45
C VAL A 136 6.31 3.01 -5.72
N GLU A 137 7.59 3.29 -5.89
CA GLU A 137 8.15 4.01 -7.04
C GLU A 137 8.97 3.04 -7.88
N VAL A 138 8.67 2.92 -9.17
CA VAL A 138 9.38 2.02 -10.09
C VAL A 138 10.11 2.83 -11.14
N PHE A 139 11.43 2.88 -11.05
CA PHE A 139 12.29 3.52 -12.04
C PHE A 139 12.74 2.49 -13.05
N ARG A 140 12.37 2.70 -14.32
CA ARG A 140 12.68 1.78 -15.42
C ARG A 140 13.94 2.23 -16.14
N GLY A 141 14.81 1.26 -16.45
CA GLY A 141 16.10 1.48 -17.10
C GLY A 141 17.27 1.44 -16.11
N SER A 142 18.47 1.68 -16.62
CA SER A 142 19.68 1.54 -15.82
C SER A 142 19.76 2.59 -14.72
N GLN A 143 19.90 2.14 -13.48
CA GLN A 143 20.01 2.97 -12.28
C GLN A 143 21.31 2.67 -11.50
N GLY A 144 22.29 2.03 -12.15
CA GLY A 144 23.54 1.59 -11.52
C GLY A 144 24.44 2.72 -11.00
N ALA A 145 24.33 3.94 -11.54
CA ALA A 145 25.11 5.08 -11.06
C ALA A 145 24.74 5.50 -9.63
N LEU A 146 23.44 5.43 -9.28
CA LEU A 146 22.95 5.78 -7.95
C LEU A 146 22.91 4.56 -7.02
N TYR A 147 22.57 3.37 -7.55
CA TYR A 147 22.23 2.20 -6.74
C TYR A 147 23.20 1.02 -6.87
N GLY A 148 24.18 1.09 -7.77
CA GLY A 148 25.21 0.07 -7.92
C GLY A 148 24.74 -1.19 -8.66
N LYS A 149 25.13 -2.36 -8.15
CA LYS A 149 24.90 -3.65 -8.79
C LYS A 149 23.41 -3.99 -8.92
N ASN A 150 23.07 -4.85 -9.89
CA ASN A 150 21.72 -5.43 -10.07
C ASN A 150 20.60 -4.41 -10.39
N ALA A 151 20.95 -3.18 -10.78
CA ALA A 151 20.01 -2.13 -11.16
C ALA A 151 20.05 -1.84 -12.68
N ILE A 152 20.15 -2.89 -13.50
CA ILE A 152 20.28 -2.76 -14.97
C ILE A 152 18.92 -2.46 -15.61
N GLY A 153 17.88 -3.15 -15.15
CA GLY A 153 16.51 -2.98 -15.61
C GLY A 153 15.74 -1.91 -14.85
N GLY A 154 16.19 -1.55 -13.65
CA GLY A 154 15.53 -0.56 -12.83
C GLY A 154 15.76 -0.75 -11.34
N ILE A 155 15.03 0.05 -10.57
CA ILE A 155 14.83 -0.13 -9.15
C ILE A 155 13.34 -0.05 -8.80
N ILE A 156 12.98 -0.68 -7.69
CA ILE A 156 11.67 -0.52 -7.06
C ILE A 156 11.94 0.07 -5.68
N ASN A 157 11.50 1.29 -5.43
CA ASN A 157 11.64 1.97 -4.15
C ASN A 157 10.31 1.94 -3.41
N VAL A 158 10.26 1.18 -2.32
CA VAL A 158 9.13 1.07 -1.41
C VAL A 158 9.34 2.07 -0.29
N VAL A 159 8.41 3.02 -0.16
CA VAL A 159 8.46 4.09 0.82
C VAL A 159 7.34 3.87 1.84
N SER A 160 7.73 3.62 3.07
CA SER A 160 6.78 3.34 4.14
C SER A 160 6.19 4.62 4.71
N LYS A 161 4.95 4.54 5.19
CA LYS A 161 4.27 5.67 5.82
C LYS A 161 5.04 6.09 7.07
N ARG A 162 5.39 7.37 7.17
CA ARG A 162 6.11 7.89 8.32
C ARG A 162 5.12 8.33 9.41
N PRO A 163 5.25 7.79 10.64
CA PRO A 163 4.45 8.25 11.77
C PRO A 163 4.65 9.75 12.02
N ASN A 164 3.56 10.46 12.27
CA ASN A 164 3.54 11.90 12.50
C ASN A 164 2.58 12.26 13.65
N ASN A 165 2.19 13.53 13.79
CA ASN A 165 1.31 13.99 14.88
C ASN A 165 -0.14 13.48 14.77
N LEU A 166 -0.54 12.97 13.62
CA LEU A 166 -1.86 12.38 13.40
C LEU A 166 -1.82 10.91 13.80
N VAL A 167 -2.84 10.50 14.53
CA VAL A 167 -3.09 9.08 14.78
C VAL A 167 -3.77 8.52 13.54
N ASP A 168 -3.17 7.47 12.99
CA ASP A 168 -3.71 6.73 11.86
C ASP A 168 -3.67 5.23 12.17
N ALA A 169 -4.72 4.51 11.82
CA ALA A 169 -4.81 3.09 12.09
C ALA A 169 -5.79 2.42 11.13
N LYS A 170 -5.41 1.22 10.69
CA LYS A 170 -6.21 0.42 9.77
C LYS A 170 -6.13 -1.05 10.16
N VAL A 171 -7.24 -1.75 9.98
CA VAL A 171 -7.31 -3.20 10.04
C VAL A 171 -8.05 -3.68 8.81
N THR A 172 -7.44 -4.62 8.09
CA THR A 172 -8.00 -5.30 6.92
C THR A 172 -8.07 -6.79 7.22
N ALA A 173 -9.20 -7.42 6.91
CA ALA A 173 -9.36 -8.86 6.98
C ALA A 173 -9.98 -9.35 5.67
N GLU A 174 -9.43 -10.42 5.12
CA GLU A 174 -9.81 -10.98 3.82
C GLU A 174 -10.00 -12.49 3.93
N TYR A 175 -10.94 -12.98 3.13
CA TYR A 175 -11.22 -14.39 2.93
C TYR A 175 -11.34 -14.65 1.43
N ALA A 176 -10.69 -15.71 0.95
CA ALA A 176 -10.68 -16.10 -0.44
C ALA A 176 -10.79 -17.63 -0.59
N GLU A 177 -10.74 -18.11 -1.83
CA GLU A 177 -10.76 -19.54 -2.15
C GLU A 177 -9.56 -20.28 -1.51
N ASN A 178 -9.61 -21.62 -1.50
CA ASN A 178 -8.54 -22.46 -0.95
C ASN A 178 -8.25 -22.19 0.54
N GLU A 179 -9.32 -21.94 1.30
CA GLU A 179 -9.26 -21.60 2.72
C GLU A 179 -8.24 -20.49 3.02
N THR A 180 -8.17 -19.49 2.13
CA THR A 180 -7.21 -18.41 2.25
C THR A 180 -7.74 -17.33 3.18
N TYR A 181 -6.95 -17.00 4.21
CA TYR A 181 -7.23 -15.93 5.15
C TYR A 181 -6.06 -14.94 5.17
N LYS A 182 -6.35 -13.65 5.14
CA LYS A 182 -5.34 -12.60 5.35
C LYS A 182 -5.84 -11.59 6.36
N VAL A 183 -4.95 -11.17 7.26
CA VAL A 183 -5.21 -10.11 8.22
C VAL A 183 -4.03 -9.15 8.20
N LYS A 184 -4.29 -7.87 7.95
CA LYS A 184 -3.31 -6.79 7.98
C LYS A 184 -3.76 -5.74 8.98
N ALA A 185 -2.83 -5.22 9.75
CA ALA A 185 -3.11 -4.12 10.65
C ALA A 185 -1.92 -3.16 10.73
N TYR A 186 -2.21 -1.89 10.93
CA TYR A 186 -1.22 -0.91 11.33
C TYR A 186 -1.81 0.14 12.27
N ALA A 187 -0.93 0.76 13.04
CA ALA A 187 -1.23 1.92 13.86
C ALA A 187 0.01 2.81 13.96
N ASP A 188 -0.18 4.08 13.67
CA ASP A 188 0.84 5.13 13.66
C ASP A 188 0.38 6.32 14.50
N GLY A 189 1.32 6.98 15.15
CA GLY A 189 1.03 8.23 15.83
C GLY A 189 2.12 8.73 16.78
N PRO A 190 1.87 9.85 17.46
CA PRO A 190 2.84 10.43 18.39
C PRO A 190 2.81 9.72 19.76
N ILE A 191 3.97 9.28 20.22
CA ILE A 191 4.21 9.00 21.65
C ILE A 191 4.33 10.34 22.40
N VAL A 192 5.09 11.28 21.83
CA VAL A 192 5.24 12.65 22.31
C VAL A 192 5.01 13.57 21.13
N GLN A 193 3.98 14.40 21.23
CA GLN A 193 3.63 15.41 20.21
C GLN A 193 4.87 16.20 19.77
N ASP A 194 5.00 16.38 18.46
CA ASP A 194 6.09 17.10 17.77
C ASP A 194 7.51 16.55 17.98
N ARG A 195 7.69 15.40 18.64
CA ARG A 195 9.03 14.91 19.02
C ARG A 195 9.26 13.43 18.81
N LEU A 196 8.33 12.57 19.18
CA LEU A 196 8.54 11.12 19.17
C LEU A 196 7.30 10.43 18.63
N PHE A 197 7.48 9.68 17.54
CA PHE A 197 6.41 9.00 16.85
C PHE A 197 6.73 7.51 16.73
N LEU A 198 5.69 6.70 16.81
CA LEU A 198 5.75 5.25 16.71
C LEU A 198 4.79 4.78 15.64
N GLY A 199 5.28 3.89 14.79
CA GLY A 199 4.49 3.11 13.85
C GLY A 199 4.64 1.64 14.13
N LEU A 200 3.54 0.92 14.12
CA LEU A 200 3.48 -0.53 14.24
C LEU A 200 2.65 -1.06 13.09
N SER A 201 3.19 -2.01 12.33
CA SER A 201 2.41 -2.73 11.34
C SER A 201 2.69 -4.23 11.41
N GLY A 202 1.70 -5.01 11.02
CA GLY A 202 1.82 -6.45 10.97
C GLY A 202 0.79 -7.08 10.05
N SER A 203 1.16 -8.21 9.50
CA SER A 203 0.29 -9.01 8.66
C SER A 203 0.46 -10.50 8.96
N TRP A 204 -0.62 -11.22 8.76
CA TRP A 204 -0.67 -12.66 8.80
C TRP A 204 -1.48 -13.15 7.60
N SER A 205 -1.01 -14.20 6.96
CA SER A 205 -1.74 -14.88 5.90
C SER A 205 -1.58 -16.38 5.99
N GLN A 206 -2.63 -17.11 5.61
CA GLN A 206 -2.65 -18.55 5.47
C GLN A 206 -3.42 -18.92 4.20
N THR A 207 -2.97 -19.97 3.51
CA THR A 207 -3.69 -20.62 2.41
C THR A 207 -3.40 -22.11 2.41
N GLU A 208 -4.38 -22.94 2.02
CA GLU A 208 -4.17 -24.37 1.77
C GLU A 208 -3.60 -24.64 0.37
N GLY A 209 -3.51 -23.61 -0.48
CA GLY A 209 -3.06 -23.76 -1.84
C GLY A 209 -4.05 -24.53 -2.71
N PHE A 210 -3.69 -24.77 -3.96
CA PHE A 210 -4.54 -25.46 -4.95
C PHE A 210 -3.90 -26.75 -5.49
N MET A 211 -2.66 -27.07 -5.10
CA MET A 211 -1.94 -28.27 -5.53
C MET A 211 -2.09 -29.38 -4.49
N GLU A 212 -2.78 -30.44 -4.89
CA GLU A 212 -2.90 -31.66 -4.08
C GLU A 212 -1.59 -32.48 -4.10
N ASN A 213 -1.22 -33.01 -2.95
CA ASN A 213 -0.14 -33.98 -2.83
C ASN A 213 -0.73 -35.39 -2.68
N HIS A 214 -0.30 -36.33 -3.54
CA HIS A 214 -0.75 -37.73 -3.47
C HIS A 214 0.20 -38.63 -2.67
N TYR A 215 1.24 -38.07 -2.04
CA TYR A 215 2.17 -38.81 -1.20
C TYR A 215 1.54 -39.10 0.18
N PRO A 216 1.63 -40.33 0.70
CA PRO A 216 0.97 -40.67 1.96
C PRO A 216 1.44 -39.80 3.14
N GLY A 217 0.51 -39.04 3.73
CA GLY A 217 0.75 -38.22 4.94
C GLY A 217 0.90 -36.72 4.69
N GLU A 218 0.82 -36.26 3.44
CA GLU A 218 0.72 -34.85 3.07
C GLU A 218 -0.44 -34.68 2.10
N ASP A 219 -1.36 -33.76 2.39
CA ASP A 219 -2.58 -33.55 1.58
C ASP A 219 -2.40 -32.41 0.56
N THR A 220 -1.50 -31.46 0.83
CA THR A 220 -1.23 -30.26 0.01
C THR A 220 0.27 -30.11 -0.28
N PHE A 221 0.61 -29.41 -1.37
CA PHE A 221 2.02 -29.12 -1.74
C PHE A 221 2.36 -27.62 -1.63
N ASP A 222 1.38 -26.74 -1.75
CA ASP A 222 1.52 -25.29 -1.83
C ASP A 222 0.77 -24.56 -0.72
N ASP A 223 0.48 -25.24 0.38
CA ASP A 223 0.04 -24.57 1.59
C ASP A 223 1.14 -23.63 2.09
N ASN A 224 0.72 -22.47 2.58
CA ASN A 224 1.65 -21.45 3.05
C ASN A 224 1.05 -20.68 4.23
N GLU A 225 1.89 -20.39 5.21
CA GLU A 225 1.58 -19.51 6.33
C GLU A 225 2.70 -18.48 6.46
N SER A 226 2.33 -17.20 6.53
CA SER A 226 3.30 -16.12 6.68
C SER A 226 2.87 -15.12 7.74
N TRP A 227 3.87 -14.60 8.46
CA TRP A 227 3.70 -13.51 9.41
C TRP A 227 4.77 -12.46 9.14
N ARG A 228 4.39 -11.19 9.16
CA ARG A 228 5.32 -10.06 9.01
C ARG A 228 4.98 -9.01 10.04
N THR A 229 6.02 -8.36 10.55
CA THR A 229 5.88 -7.29 11.55
C THR A 229 6.91 -6.21 11.28
N LYS A 230 6.53 -4.96 11.51
CA LYS A 230 7.39 -3.81 11.37
C LYS A 230 7.15 -2.82 12.50
N VAL A 231 8.23 -2.24 12.98
CA VAL A 231 8.22 -1.20 14.02
C VAL A 231 9.03 -0.03 13.51
N LEU A 232 8.43 1.15 13.48
CA LEU A 232 9.09 2.39 13.07
C LEU A 232 9.14 3.35 14.25
N LEU A 233 10.34 3.82 14.58
CA LEU A 233 10.53 4.88 15.57
C LEU A 233 11.10 6.11 14.88
N ASN A 234 10.37 7.21 14.95
CA ASN A 234 10.80 8.49 14.41
C ASN A 234 10.97 9.50 15.56
N TRP A 235 12.20 9.97 15.77
CA TRP A 235 12.55 10.90 16.83
C TRP A 235 13.12 12.20 16.25
N LEU A 236 12.55 13.32 16.68
CA LEU A 236 12.94 14.69 16.36
C LEU A 236 13.48 15.37 17.63
N PRO A 237 14.80 15.27 17.94
CA PRO A 237 15.39 15.94 19.09
C PRO A 237 15.35 17.46 18.97
N SER A 238 15.41 17.97 17.73
CA SER A 238 15.31 19.38 17.36
C SER A 238 14.65 19.49 15.97
N LYS A 239 14.31 20.71 15.53
CA LYS A 239 13.67 20.94 14.22
C LYS A 239 14.57 20.57 13.02
N ASP A 240 15.87 20.45 13.23
CA ASP A 240 16.86 20.27 12.16
C ASP A 240 17.47 18.86 12.13
N PHE A 241 17.06 17.97 13.03
CA PHE A 241 17.63 16.63 13.14
C PHE A 241 16.55 15.58 13.29
N ILE A 242 16.62 14.56 12.43
CA ILE A 242 15.69 13.42 12.41
C ILE A 242 16.52 12.16 12.64
N LEU A 243 16.17 11.37 13.66
CA LEU A 243 16.67 10.02 13.86
C LEU A 243 15.53 9.03 13.59
N GLN A 244 15.68 8.23 12.54
CA GLN A 244 14.74 7.19 12.17
C GLN A 244 15.42 5.82 12.32
N GLN A 245 14.76 4.91 13.03
CA GLN A 245 15.15 3.49 13.11
C GLN A 245 13.92 2.63 12.75
N GLY A 246 14.15 1.63 11.91
CA GLY A 246 13.15 0.70 11.39
C GLY A 246 13.74 -0.68 11.19
#